data_AF-A0AB73LH91-F1
#
_entry.id   AF-A0AB73LH91-F1
#
_cell.length_a   1.000
_cell.length_b   1.000
_cell.length_c   1.000
_cell.angle_alpha   90.00
_cell.angle_beta   90.00
_cell.angle_gamma   90.00
#
_symmetry.space_group_name_H-M   'P 1'
#
loop_
_entity.id
_entity.type
_entity.pdbx_description
1 polymer ?
#
loop_
_entity_poly.entity_id
_entity_poly.type
_entity_poly.pdbx_seq_one_letter_code
_entity_poly.pdbx_strand_id
1 'polypeptide(L)'
;MRGWQRAIPAIAVIACLGIAAPAAADPKPVPDSVWINPRDVPMDHVSHWAPLSRNATSVDRPAFWSANLCFSLGESLPQSPESASSTVTSDDSGWTAVEVIAHWPGDTSVTDQYASTVYRSLRARLDHCFNAVGAQVNVVDLPNGHAATVTLPAQGGKQPQYRLYVVEPPGTGTVAELTVTNAVTGAVGSPWVEADEQQVLRNVAAPICRTAKSSAC
;
A
#
# COMPACT_ATOMS: atom_id res chain seq x y z
N MET A 1 -43.26 44.73 58.11
CA MET A 1 -42.43 43.63 58.64
C MET A 1 -42.05 42.70 57.50
N ARG A 2 -40.75 42.35 57.42
CA ARG A 2 -40.11 41.31 56.59
C ARG A 2 -40.10 41.53 55.07
N GLY A 3 -38.91 41.93 54.59
CA GLY A 3 -38.55 41.94 53.18
C GLY A 3 -38.33 40.54 52.64
N TRP A 4 -38.56 40.37 51.34
CA TRP A 4 -38.25 39.17 50.59
C TRP A 4 -37.23 39.50 49.50
N GLN A 5 -36.08 38.86 49.63
CA GLN A 5 -34.91 39.00 48.78
C GLN A 5 -35.20 38.38 47.41
N ARG A 6 -34.87 39.13 46.35
CA ARG A 6 -34.85 38.64 44.98
C ARG A 6 -33.70 37.66 44.81
N ALA A 7 -33.98 36.39 44.53
CA ALA A 7 -32.99 35.45 44.05
C ALA A 7 -32.88 35.58 42.53
N ILE A 8 -31.71 36.01 42.04
CA ILE A 8 -31.34 35.98 40.62
C ILE A 8 -30.58 34.68 40.39
N PRO A 9 -31.00 33.78 39.49
CA PRO A 9 -30.19 32.62 39.15
C PRO A 9 -29.03 33.07 38.26
N ALA A 10 -27.80 32.83 38.71
CA ALA A 10 -26.60 32.97 37.90
C ALA A 10 -26.55 31.83 36.88
N ILE A 11 -26.69 32.15 35.59
CA ILE A 11 -26.45 31.23 34.49
C ILE A 11 -24.93 31.10 34.34
N ALA A 12 -24.36 29.98 34.79
CA ALA A 12 -23.00 29.61 34.49
C ALA A 12 -22.93 29.09 33.05
N VAL A 13 -22.45 29.92 32.13
CA VAL A 13 -22.11 29.49 30.77
C VAL A 13 -20.79 28.72 30.85
N ILE A 14 -20.87 27.39 30.75
CA ILE A 14 -19.69 26.54 30.57
C ILE A 14 -19.26 26.68 29.11
N ALA A 15 -18.23 27.48 28.87
CA ALA A 15 -17.55 27.51 27.58
C ALA A 15 -16.74 26.22 27.44
N CYS A 16 -17.26 25.24 26.69
CA CYS A 16 -16.46 24.13 26.21
C CYS A 16 -15.40 24.67 25.24
N LEU A 17 -14.17 24.86 25.73
CA LEU A 17 -12.99 25.02 24.89
C LEU A 17 -12.73 23.68 24.20
N GLY A 18 -13.40 23.45 23.07
CA GLY A 18 -13.06 22.37 22.15
C GLY A 18 -11.66 22.65 21.61
N ILE A 19 -10.67 21.89 22.09
CA ILE A 19 -9.33 21.88 21.50
C ILE A 19 -9.52 21.24 20.13
N ALA A 20 -9.52 22.06 19.08
CA ALA A 20 -9.49 21.57 17.71
C ALA A 20 -8.22 20.72 17.58
N ALA A 21 -8.38 19.43 17.25
CA ALA A 21 -7.24 18.61 16.87
C ALA A 21 -6.53 19.32 15.71
N PRO A 22 -5.19 19.44 15.74
CA PRO A 22 -4.47 20.03 14.63
C PRO A 22 -4.83 19.26 13.35
N ALA A 23 -5.15 19.99 12.28
CA ALA A 23 -5.33 19.38 10.97
C ALA A 23 -4.08 18.54 10.66
N ALA A 24 -4.28 17.30 10.22
CA ALA A 24 -3.18 16.47 9.74
C ALA A 24 -2.46 17.25 8.63
N ALA A 25 -1.13 17.29 8.69
CA ALA A 25 -0.34 17.87 7.60
C ALA A 25 -0.60 17.09 6.31
N ASP A 26 -0.62 17.79 5.17
CA ASP A 26 -0.80 17.13 3.88
C ASP A 26 0.29 16.06 3.65
N PRO A 27 -0.06 14.87 3.14
CA PRO A 27 0.91 13.82 2.88
C PRO A 27 1.95 14.30 1.86
N LYS A 28 3.22 14.04 2.17
CA LYS A 28 4.33 14.43 1.31
C LYS A 28 4.42 13.53 0.07
N PRO A 29 4.74 14.06 -1.12
CA PRO A 29 4.89 13.28 -2.33
C PRO A 29 6.19 12.46 -2.34
N VAL A 30 6.14 11.32 -3.02
CA VAL A 30 7.34 10.55 -3.39
C VAL A 30 7.84 10.99 -4.78
N PRO A 31 9.15 10.91 -5.08
CA PRO A 31 9.68 11.33 -6.38
C PRO A 31 9.21 10.46 -7.55
N ASP A 32 9.01 11.03 -8.74
CA ASP A 32 8.68 10.26 -9.95
C ASP A 32 9.70 9.15 -10.29
N SER A 33 10.94 9.29 -9.83
CA SER A 33 12.02 8.35 -10.07
C SER A 33 11.93 7.05 -9.27
N VAL A 34 11.01 6.94 -8.30
CA VAL A 34 10.87 5.74 -7.46
C VAL A 34 9.93 4.68 -8.04
N TRP A 35 9.10 5.03 -9.04
CA TRP A 35 8.11 4.13 -9.63
C TRP A 35 8.74 3.14 -10.61
N ILE A 36 8.18 1.93 -10.68
CA ILE A 36 8.60 0.94 -11.68
C ILE A 36 8.40 1.45 -13.11
N ASN A 37 9.29 1.04 -14.03
CA ASN A 37 9.08 1.30 -15.46
C ASN A 37 7.85 0.50 -15.94
N PRO A 38 6.91 1.11 -16.70
CA PRO A 38 5.74 0.39 -17.20
C PRO A 38 6.05 -0.90 -17.95
N ARG A 39 7.15 -0.93 -18.72
CA ARG A 39 7.57 -2.12 -19.47
C ARG A 39 8.06 -3.27 -18.60
N ASP A 40 8.42 -2.95 -17.36
CA ASP A 40 8.88 -3.91 -16.37
C ASP A 40 7.74 -4.46 -15.51
N VAL A 41 6.53 -3.90 -15.63
CA VAL A 41 5.33 -4.44 -14.98
C VAL A 41 4.87 -5.69 -15.74
N PRO A 42 4.58 -6.81 -15.05
CA PRO A 42 4.04 -8.00 -15.69
C PRO A 42 2.84 -7.69 -16.58
N MET A 43 2.66 -8.48 -17.65
CA MET A 43 1.58 -8.29 -18.64
C MET A 43 1.69 -7.03 -19.53
N ASP A 44 2.81 -6.28 -19.53
CA ASP A 44 2.94 -5.07 -20.37
C ASP A 44 2.71 -5.33 -21.87
N HIS A 45 3.17 -6.47 -22.39
CA HIS A 45 3.03 -6.84 -23.80
C HIS A 45 1.58 -6.89 -24.31
N VAL A 46 0.59 -7.08 -23.42
CA VAL A 46 -0.85 -7.04 -23.74
C VAL A 46 -1.58 -5.86 -23.09
N SER A 47 -1.04 -5.33 -22.00
CA SER A 47 -1.72 -4.30 -21.20
C SER A 47 -1.31 -2.88 -21.58
N HIS A 48 -0.10 -2.72 -22.14
CA HIS A 48 0.51 -1.46 -22.54
C HIS A 48 0.42 -0.41 -21.43
N TRP A 49 1.06 -0.69 -20.30
CA TRP A 49 0.83 0.06 -19.07
C TRP A 49 1.18 1.54 -19.23
N ALA A 50 0.30 2.41 -18.74
CA ALA A 50 0.63 3.81 -18.59
C ALA A 50 1.68 3.99 -17.46
N PRO A 51 2.51 5.05 -17.50
CA PRO A 51 3.40 5.40 -16.40
C PRO A 51 2.67 5.59 -15.07
N LEU A 52 2.95 4.72 -14.10
CA LEU A 52 2.40 4.81 -12.74
C LEU A 52 2.73 6.15 -12.07
N SER A 53 3.93 6.70 -12.28
CA SER A 53 4.29 8.01 -11.74
C SER A 53 3.33 9.14 -12.14
N ARG A 54 2.71 9.08 -13.32
CA ARG A 54 1.75 10.11 -13.78
C ARG A 54 0.41 10.06 -13.06
N ASN A 55 0.04 8.92 -12.49
CA ASN A 55 -1.21 8.70 -11.77
C ASN A 55 -1.00 8.64 -10.25
N ALA A 56 0.22 8.91 -9.79
CA ALA A 56 0.59 8.85 -8.39
C ALA A 56 -0.15 9.90 -7.57
N THR A 57 -0.70 9.48 -6.44
CA THR A 57 -1.33 10.34 -5.44
C THR A 57 -0.67 10.10 -4.10
N SER A 58 -0.30 11.17 -3.39
CA SER A 58 0.19 11.09 -2.02
C SER A 58 -0.92 10.61 -1.07
N VAL A 59 -0.58 9.72 -0.16
CA VAL A 59 -1.54 9.11 0.77
C VAL A 59 -0.98 9.10 2.19
N ASP A 60 -1.81 9.41 3.19
CA ASP A 60 -1.41 9.32 4.61
C ASP A 60 -1.35 7.87 5.13
N ARG A 61 -2.11 6.98 4.48
CA ARG A 61 -2.22 5.57 4.84
C ARG A 61 -2.08 4.73 3.57
N PRO A 62 -0.88 4.24 3.26
CA PRO A 62 -0.66 3.40 2.09
C PRO A 62 -1.48 2.10 2.22
N ALA A 63 -2.34 1.87 1.23
CA ALA A 63 -3.31 0.78 1.22
C ALA A 63 -2.72 -0.46 0.51
N PHE A 64 -1.73 -1.10 1.13
CA PHE A 64 -1.14 -2.35 0.64
C PHE A 64 -2.20 -3.45 0.50
N TRP A 65 -2.28 -4.08 -0.68
CA TRP A 65 -3.17 -5.21 -0.95
C TRP A 65 -2.81 -6.41 -0.07
N SER A 66 -1.53 -6.68 0.19
CA SER A 66 -1.12 -7.74 1.13
C SER A 66 -1.70 -7.53 2.53
N ALA A 67 -1.95 -6.29 2.94
CA ALA A 67 -2.60 -6.00 4.21
C ALA A 67 -4.14 -6.05 4.15
N ASN A 68 -4.72 -5.59 3.03
CA ASN A 68 -6.15 -5.34 2.92
C ASN A 68 -6.96 -6.56 2.45
N LEU A 69 -6.37 -7.46 1.66
CA LEU A 69 -7.10 -8.60 1.08
C LEU A 69 -7.73 -9.53 2.10
N CYS A 70 -7.06 -9.69 3.24
CA CYS A 70 -7.31 -10.80 4.15
C CYS A 70 -7.87 -10.35 5.49
N PHE A 71 -8.42 -9.12 5.54
CA PHE A 71 -9.09 -8.53 6.70
C PHE A 71 -8.41 -8.87 8.04
N SER A 72 -7.09 -8.79 8.08
CA SER A 72 -6.35 -9.18 9.28
C SER A 72 -6.51 -8.10 10.34
N LEU A 73 -7.28 -8.44 11.38
CA LEU A 73 -7.49 -7.62 12.56
C LEU A 73 -6.15 -7.36 13.26
N GLY A 74 -5.85 -6.09 13.55
CA GLY A 74 -5.26 -5.76 14.84
C GLY A 74 -3.92 -5.02 14.87
N GLU A 75 -3.11 -5.02 13.81
CA GLU A 75 -1.82 -4.32 13.86
C GLU A 75 -1.84 -3.01 13.08
N SER A 76 -1.66 -1.89 13.78
CA SER A 76 -1.37 -0.61 13.13
C SER A 76 0.05 -0.66 12.58
N LEU A 77 0.17 -0.61 11.25
CA LEU A 77 1.47 -0.44 10.61
C LEU A 77 2.08 0.91 11.02
N PRO A 78 3.41 0.99 11.22
CA PRO A 78 4.10 2.27 11.30
C PRO A 78 3.60 3.23 10.21
N GLN A 79 3.25 4.46 10.57
CA GLN A 79 2.86 5.46 9.57
C GLN A 79 4.10 5.97 8.86
N SER A 80 4.06 5.97 7.53
CA SER A 80 5.11 6.57 6.70
C SER A 80 4.78 8.05 6.46
N PRO A 81 5.73 8.97 6.68
CA PRO A 81 5.55 10.39 6.36
C PRO A 81 5.44 10.70 4.87
N GLU A 82 6.00 9.83 4.03
CA GLU A 82 6.11 9.99 2.58
C GLU A 82 5.58 8.72 1.90
N SER A 83 4.30 8.76 1.52
CA SER A 83 3.62 7.61 0.95
C SER A 83 2.82 8.02 -0.27
N ALA A 84 2.76 7.13 -1.25
CA ALA A 84 1.98 7.33 -2.46
C ALA A 84 1.40 6.02 -2.98
N SER A 85 0.29 6.13 -3.72
CA SER A 85 -0.30 5.04 -4.46
C SER A 85 -0.59 5.49 -5.88
N SER A 86 -0.45 4.58 -6.83
CA SER A 86 -0.84 4.79 -8.22
C SER A 86 -1.56 3.57 -8.76
N THR A 87 -2.54 3.83 -9.63
CA THR A 87 -3.35 2.81 -10.26
C THR A 87 -3.46 3.09 -11.76
N VAL A 88 -3.22 2.06 -12.57
CA VAL A 88 -3.43 2.08 -14.02
C VAL A 88 -4.19 0.83 -14.44
N THR A 89 -5.27 1.02 -15.17
CA THR A 89 -6.12 -0.08 -15.68
C THR A 89 -5.95 -0.19 -17.19
N SER A 90 -5.88 -1.42 -17.69
CA SER A 90 -5.87 -1.72 -19.11
C SER A 90 -7.20 -2.37 -19.49
N ASP A 91 -7.96 -1.68 -20.34
CA ASP A 91 -9.20 -2.23 -20.89
C ASP A 91 -8.93 -3.40 -21.84
N ASP A 92 -7.79 -3.36 -22.55
CA ASP A 92 -7.38 -4.38 -23.53
C ASP A 92 -7.09 -5.73 -22.87
N SER A 93 -6.42 -5.72 -21.71
CA SER A 93 -6.09 -6.93 -20.98
C SER A 93 -7.07 -7.27 -19.87
N GLY A 94 -7.90 -6.31 -19.44
CA GLY A 94 -8.79 -6.45 -18.28
C GLY A 94 -8.04 -6.49 -16.94
N TRP A 95 -6.74 -6.22 -16.93
CA TRP A 95 -5.91 -6.17 -15.73
C TRP A 95 -5.69 -4.73 -15.25
N THR A 96 -5.39 -4.58 -13.97
CA THR A 96 -5.02 -3.32 -13.32
C THR A 96 -3.70 -3.51 -12.60
N ALA A 97 -2.76 -2.58 -12.79
CA ALA A 97 -1.55 -2.48 -12.01
C ALA A 97 -1.72 -1.38 -10.95
N VAL A 98 -1.39 -1.71 -9.70
CA VAL A 98 -1.36 -0.79 -8.57
C VAL A 98 0.04 -0.85 -7.96
N GLU A 99 0.68 0.29 -7.76
CA GLU A 99 1.91 0.36 -6.98
C GLU A 99 1.69 1.27 -5.76
N VAL A 100 2.13 0.79 -4.59
CA VAL A 100 2.05 1.51 -3.32
C VAL A 100 3.45 1.61 -2.75
N ILE A 101 3.85 2.81 -2.36
CA ILE A 101 5.19 3.10 -1.82
C ILE A 101 5.01 3.79 -0.48
N ALA A 102 5.72 3.29 0.53
CA ALA A 102 5.82 3.87 1.86
C ALA A 102 7.29 4.12 2.19
N HIS A 103 7.64 5.38 2.44
CA HIS A 103 9.00 5.82 2.72
C HIS A 103 9.09 6.53 4.09
N TRP A 104 10.14 6.21 4.84
CA TRP A 104 10.53 6.88 6.08
C TRP A 104 11.85 7.63 5.83
N PRO A 105 11.82 8.96 5.70
CA PRO A 105 13.04 9.74 5.51
C PRO A 105 13.83 9.81 6.82
N GLY A 106 15.16 9.80 6.73
CA GLY A 106 16.04 9.99 7.89
C GLY A 106 17.24 9.04 7.92
N ASP A 107 17.72 8.77 9.12
CA ASP A 107 18.81 7.83 9.37
C ASP A 107 18.35 6.39 9.08
N THR A 108 18.96 5.76 8.09
CA THR A 108 18.60 4.42 7.61
C THR A 108 18.74 3.34 8.67
N SER A 109 19.59 3.53 9.69
CA SER A 109 19.69 2.59 10.82
C SER A 109 18.39 2.51 11.65
N VAL A 110 17.58 3.57 11.62
CA VAL A 110 16.27 3.64 12.29
C VAL A 110 15.15 3.39 11.28
N THR A 111 15.18 4.04 10.13
CA THR A 111 14.06 3.99 9.18
C THR A 111 13.91 2.62 8.52
N ASP A 112 15.00 1.86 8.35
CA ASP A 112 14.92 0.48 7.88
C ASP A 112 14.18 -0.41 8.88
N GLN A 113 14.20 -0.11 10.19
CA GLN A 113 13.43 -0.89 11.17
C GLN A 113 11.91 -0.68 11.00
N TYR A 114 11.48 0.52 10.63
CA TYR A 114 10.08 0.79 10.29
C TYR A 114 9.68 0.06 9.02
N ALA A 115 10.50 0.14 7.97
CA ALA A 115 10.29 -0.57 6.72
C ALA A 115 10.23 -2.09 6.94
N SER A 116 11.19 -2.67 7.66
CA SER A 116 11.22 -4.10 8.04
C SER A 116 10.00 -4.53 8.85
N THR A 117 9.46 -3.66 9.69
CA THR A 117 8.25 -3.96 10.46
C THR A 117 7.03 -4.02 9.54
N VAL A 118 6.90 -3.07 8.62
CA VAL A 118 5.82 -3.07 7.63
C VAL A 118 5.94 -4.27 6.70
N TYR A 119 7.10 -4.49 6.08
CA TYR A 119 7.36 -5.61 5.17
C TYR A 119 6.99 -6.97 5.80
N ARG A 120 7.47 -7.24 7.03
CA ARG A 120 7.15 -8.48 7.74
C ARG A 120 5.67 -8.61 8.06
N SER A 121 4.99 -7.51 8.42
CA SER A 121 3.53 -7.54 8.67
C SER A 121 2.76 -7.82 7.38
N LEU A 122 3.16 -7.25 6.23
CA LEU A 122 2.55 -7.56 4.94
C LEU A 122 2.68 -9.04 4.60
N ARG A 123 3.88 -9.61 4.74
CA ARG A 123 4.15 -11.03 4.49
C ARG A 123 3.36 -11.95 5.40
N ALA A 124 3.30 -11.65 6.70
CA ALA A 124 2.61 -12.47 7.69
C ALA A 124 1.09 -12.47 7.50
N ARG A 125 0.50 -11.37 7.03
CA ARG A 125 -0.94 -11.28 6.77
C ARG A 125 -1.40 -12.24 5.67
N LEU A 126 -0.53 -12.54 4.71
CA LEU A 126 -0.83 -13.49 3.65
C LEU A 126 -1.07 -14.92 4.17
N ASP A 127 -0.42 -15.32 5.26
CA ASP A 127 -0.57 -16.66 5.86
C ASP A 127 -1.98 -16.89 6.45
N HIS A 128 -2.73 -15.80 6.70
CA HIS A 128 -4.07 -15.86 7.31
C HIS A 128 -5.22 -15.76 6.31
N CYS A 129 -4.93 -15.55 5.02
CA CYS A 129 -5.93 -15.30 3.99
C CYS A 129 -6.94 -16.43 3.79
N PHE A 130 -6.50 -17.69 3.88
CA PHE A 130 -7.41 -18.83 3.73
C PHE A 130 -8.49 -18.81 4.83
N ASN A 131 -8.09 -18.61 6.09
CA ASN A 131 -9.02 -18.61 7.21
C ASN A 131 -9.91 -17.36 7.25
N ALA A 132 -9.41 -16.22 6.77
CA ALA A 132 -10.14 -14.96 6.80
C ALA A 132 -11.19 -14.85 5.69
N VAL A 133 -10.84 -15.22 4.46
CA VAL A 133 -11.66 -14.97 3.26
C VAL A 133 -11.76 -16.16 2.31
N GLY A 134 -11.26 -17.34 2.69
CA GLY A 134 -11.28 -18.54 1.85
C GLY A 134 -10.36 -18.46 0.63
N ALA A 135 -9.38 -17.54 0.64
CA ALA A 135 -8.48 -17.34 -0.49
C ALA A 135 -7.46 -18.50 -0.61
N GLN A 136 -7.15 -18.87 -1.85
CA GLN A 136 -5.97 -19.66 -2.17
C GLN A 136 -4.77 -18.73 -2.27
N VAL A 137 -3.72 -19.01 -1.52
CA VAL A 137 -2.50 -18.20 -1.49
C VAL A 137 -1.29 -19.07 -1.75
N ASN A 138 -0.46 -18.63 -2.68
CA ASN A 138 0.89 -19.15 -2.90
C ASN A 138 1.87 -18.00 -2.69
N VAL A 139 2.86 -18.17 -1.81
CA VAL A 139 3.90 -17.16 -1.55
C VAL A 139 5.28 -17.76 -1.83
N VAL A 140 6.14 -16.97 -2.46
CA VAL A 140 7.53 -17.30 -2.75
C VAL A 140 8.41 -16.22 -2.12
N ASP A 141 9.18 -16.59 -1.11
CA ASP A 141 10.16 -15.72 -0.47
C ASP A 141 11.46 -15.71 -1.31
N LEU A 142 11.95 -14.51 -1.65
CA LEU A 142 13.08 -14.28 -2.55
C LEU A 142 14.09 -13.32 -1.89
N PRO A 143 15.35 -13.24 -2.37
CA PRO A 143 16.39 -12.43 -1.71
C PRO A 143 16.06 -10.94 -1.51
N ASN A 144 15.17 -10.37 -2.33
CA ASN A 144 14.86 -8.94 -2.35
C ASN A 144 13.40 -8.63 -1.95
N GLY A 145 12.67 -9.61 -1.40
CA GLY A 145 11.25 -9.46 -1.13
C GLY A 145 10.49 -10.76 -1.23
N HIS A 146 9.19 -10.67 -1.46
CA HIS A 146 8.36 -11.85 -1.74
C HIS A 146 7.37 -11.58 -2.87
N ALA A 147 7.06 -12.64 -3.61
CA ALA A 147 5.98 -12.66 -4.57
C ALA A 147 4.83 -13.50 -4.03
N ALA A 148 3.59 -13.13 -4.33
CA ALA A 148 2.43 -13.92 -3.95
C ALA A 148 1.37 -13.94 -5.05
N THR A 149 0.73 -15.08 -5.21
CA THR A 149 -0.50 -15.23 -6.00
C THR A 149 -1.65 -15.47 -5.03
N VAL A 150 -2.65 -14.59 -5.04
CA VAL A 150 -3.85 -14.71 -4.22
C VAL A 150 -5.06 -14.82 -5.14
N THR A 151 -5.82 -15.91 -4.97
CA THR A 151 -7.05 -16.15 -5.71
C THR A 151 -8.20 -16.21 -4.73
N LEU A 152 -9.15 -15.27 -4.87
CA LEU A 152 -10.35 -15.25 -4.03
C LEU A 152 -11.39 -16.25 -4.54
N PRO A 153 -12.30 -16.74 -3.67
CA PRO A 153 -13.45 -17.51 -4.10
C PRO A 153 -14.24 -16.77 -5.18
N ALA A 154 -14.80 -17.53 -6.13
CA ALA A 154 -15.57 -16.95 -7.22
C ALA A 154 -16.82 -16.23 -6.68
N GLN A 155 -17.06 -15.01 -7.15
CA GLN A 155 -18.25 -14.22 -6.84
C GLN A 155 -18.97 -13.86 -8.14
N GLY A 156 -20.22 -14.32 -8.30
CA GLY A 156 -21.01 -14.02 -9.50
C GLY A 156 -20.37 -14.53 -10.80
N GLY A 157 -19.68 -15.67 -10.78
CA GLY A 157 -19.01 -16.25 -11.95
C GLY A 157 -17.65 -15.62 -12.30
N LYS A 158 -17.19 -14.64 -11.52
CA LYS A 158 -15.88 -14.00 -11.67
C LYS A 158 -14.95 -14.48 -10.56
N GLN A 159 -13.67 -14.67 -10.89
CA GLN A 159 -12.66 -15.10 -9.93
C GLN A 159 -11.58 -14.03 -9.80
N PRO A 160 -11.60 -13.22 -8.72
CA PRO A 160 -10.59 -12.21 -8.48
C PRO A 160 -9.22 -12.85 -8.23
N GLN A 161 -8.21 -12.36 -8.95
CA GLN A 161 -6.83 -12.80 -8.85
C GLN A 161 -5.92 -11.60 -8.58
N TYR A 162 -4.91 -11.81 -7.75
CA TYR A 162 -3.90 -10.82 -7.39
C TYR A 162 -2.51 -11.45 -7.52
N ARG A 163 -1.61 -10.73 -8.17
CA ARG A 163 -0.18 -11.04 -8.26
C ARG A 163 0.55 -9.91 -7.55
N LEU A 164 1.10 -10.21 -6.38
CA LEU A 164 1.69 -9.25 -5.43
C LEU A 164 3.21 -9.40 -5.49
N TYR A 165 3.93 -8.29 -5.50
CA TYR A 165 5.38 -8.22 -5.46
C TYR A 165 5.78 -7.15 -4.43
N VAL A 166 6.26 -7.58 -3.27
CA VAL A 166 6.60 -6.67 -2.16
C VAL A 166 8.11 -6.66 -1.98
N VAL A 167 8.70 -5.47 -1.94
CA VAL A 167 10.14 -5.26 -1.73
C VAL A 167 10.39 -4.36 -0.54
N GLU A 168 11.52 -4.60 0.11
CA GLU A 168 12.12 -3.73 1.13
C GLU A 168 13.60 -3.53 0.77
N PRO A 169 13.93 -2.55 -0.07
CA PRO A 169 15.31 -2.37 -0.51
C PRO A 169 16.18 -1.87 0.67
N PRO A 170 17.31 -2.51 0.97
CA PRO A 170 18.11 -2.20 2.16
C PRO A 170 18.75 -0.80 2.07
N GLY A 171 18.83 -0.11 3.22
CA GLY A 171 19.42 1.22 3.31
C GLY A 171 18.58 2.30 2.63
N THR A 172 17.27 2.10 2.48
CA THR A 172 16.38 3.05 1.82
C THR A 172 15.22 3.53 2.70
N GLY A 173 14.95 2.89 3.84
CA GLY A 173 13.77 3.16 4.65
C GLY A 173 12.47 3.08 3.84
N THR A 174 12.36 2.17 2.88
CA THR A 174 11.23 2.11 1.94
C THR A 174 10.66 0.70 1.84
N VAL A 175 9.33 0.61 1.79
CA VAL A 175 8.60 -0.59 1.36
C VAL A 175 7.78 -0.22 0.13
N ALA A 176 7.80 -1.08 -0.89
CA ALA A 176 6.96 -0.92 -2.06
C ALA A 176 6.24 -2.24 -2.37
N GLU A 177 5.00 -2.13 -2.85
CA GLU A 177 4.21 -3.25 -3.33
C GLU A 177 3.68 -2.92 -4.73
N LEU A 178 4.00 -3.78 -5.69
CA LEU A 178 3.33 -3.84 -6.99
C LEU A 178 2.28 -4.95 -6.95
N THR A 179 1.05 -4.62 -7.32
CA THR A 179 -0.07 -5.56 -7.46
C THR A 179 -0.59 -5.52 -8.88
N VAL A 180 -0.66 -6.67 -9.55
CA VAL A 180 -1.39 -6.82 -10.82
C VAL A 180 -2.63 -7.67 -10.58
N THR A 181 -3.81 -7.14 -10.88
CA THR A 181 -5.09 -7.76 -10.52
C THR A 181 -6.19 -7.53 -11.56
N ASN A 182 -7.08 -8.51 -11.73
CA ASN A 182 -8.33 -8.37 -12.49
C ASN A 182 -9.53 -8.03 -11.59
N ALA A 183 -9.31 -7.91 -10.27
CA ALA A 183 -10.39 -7.69 -9.30
C ALA A 183 -11.02 -6.30 -9.44
N VAL A 184 -10.23 -5.29 -9.80
CA VAL A 184 -10.69 -3.90 -9.96
C VAL A 184 -11.65 -3.77 -11.13
N THR A 185 -11.36 -4.42 -12.26
CA THR A 185 -12.22 -4.41 -13.46
C THR A 185 -13.38 -5.40 -13.33
N GLY A 186 -13.18 -6.47 -12.56
CA GLY A 186 -14.06 -7.63 -12.53
C GLY A 186 -14.15 -8.33 -13.89
N ALA A 187 -13.18 -8.14 -14.78
CA ALA A 187 -13.11 -8.86 -16.05
C ALA A 187 -12.51 -10.26 -15.82
N VAL A 188 -12.78 -11.19 -16.74
CA VAL A 188 -12.04 -12.47 -16.78
C VAL A 188 -10.55 -12.21 -17.05
N GLY A 189 -10.24 -11.14 -17.78
CA GLY A 189 -8.90 -10.73 -18.17
C GLY A 189 -8.30 -11.62 -19.25
N SER A 190 -7.29 -11.11 -19.95
CA SER A 190 -6.43 -11.92 -20.79
C SER A 190 -5.70 -12.96 -19.93
N PRO A 191 -5.40 -14.16 -20.47
CA PRO A 191 -4.67 -15.18 -19.74
C PRO A 191 -3.37 -14.64 -19.17
N TRP A 192 -3.10 -14.94 -17.89
CA TRP A 192 -1.86 -14.52 -17.25
C TRP A 192 -0.65 -15.15 -17.96
N VAL A 193 0.37 -14.33 -18.19
CA VAL A 193 1.68 -14.77 -18.69
C VAL A 193 2.65 -14.76 -17.53
N GLU A 194 3.16 -15.94 -17.18
CA GLU A 194 4.12 -16.08 -16.08
C GLU A 194 5.36 -15.21 -16.32
N ALA A 195 5.78 -14.53 -15.25
CA ALA A 195 6.95 -13.67 -15.23
C ALA A 195 8.00 -14.25 -14.28
N ASP A 196 9.27 -13.95 -14.51
CA ASP A 196 10.32 -14.22 -13.52
C ASP A 196 10.10 -13.31 -12.30
N GLU A 197 9.55 -13.88 -11.23
CA GLU A 197 9.22 -13.17 -9.99
C GLU A 197 10.44 -12.45 -9.40
N GLN A 198 11.63 -13.04 -9.51
CA GLN A 198 12.85 -12.41 -9.01
C GLN A 198 13.24 -11.20 -9.85
N GLN A 199 13.04 -11.26 -11.18
CA GLN A 199 13.25 -10.10 -12.05
C GLN A 199 12.24 -8.99 -11.78
N VAL A 200 10.97 -9.32 -11.53
CA VAL A 200 9.94 -8.33 -11.19
C VAL A 200 10.31 -7.62 -9.88
N LEU A 201 10.69 -8.35 -8.83
CA LEU A 201 11.13 -7.75 -7.57
C LEU A 201 12.35 -6.84 -7.77
N ARG A 202 13.34 -7.25 -8.58
CA ARG A 202 14.49 -6.38 -8.94
C ARG A 202 14.02 -5.11 -9.63
N ASN A 203 13.05 -5.20 -10.53
CA ASN A 203 12.54 -4.05 -11.28
C ASN A 203 11.76 -3.07 -10.40
N VAL A 204 11.02 -3.54 -9.39
CA VAL A 204 10.37 -2.69 -8.38
C VAL A 204 11.43 -2.01 -7.48
N ALA A 205 12.44 -2.76 -7.01
CA ALA A 205 13.44 -2.22 -6.10
C ALA A 205 14.43 -1.24 -6.75
N ALA A 206 14.81 -1.47 -8.00
CA ALA A 206 15.86 -0.70 -8.69
C ALA A 206 15.64 0.83 -8.73
N PRO A 207 14.46 1.38 -9.10
CA PRO A 207 14.23 2.83 -9.07
C PRO A 207 14.34 3.44 -7.67
N ILE A 208 13.87 2.73 -6.64
CA ILE A 208 13.99 3.15 -5.23
C ILE A 208 15.46 3.23 -4.82
N CYS A 209 16.22 2.16 -5.06
CA CYS A 209 17.66 2.10 -4.76
C CYS A 209 18.44 3.23 -5.44
N ARG A 210 18.19 3.48 -6.73
CA ARG A 210 18.84 4.56 -7.48
C ARG A 210 18.50 5.94 -6.92
N THR A 211 17.24 6.16 -6.55
CA THR A 211 16.78 7.44 -5.99
C THR A 211 17.40 7.69 -4.61
N ALA A 212 17.45 6.66 -3.76
CA ALA A 212 18.07 6.71 -2.44
C ALA A 212 19.60 6.77 -2.49
N LYS A 213 20.22 6.43 -3.64
CA LYS A 213 21.68 6.25 -3.79
C LYS A 213 22.24 5.24 -2.77
N SER A 214 21.44 4.23 -2.42
CA SER A 214 21.86 3.17 -1.51
C SER A 214 22.87 2.24 -2.20
N SER A 215 24.00 1.98 -1.55
CA SER A 215 24.99 0.98 -1.97
C SER A 215 24.76 -0.39 -1.35
N ALA A 216 23.71 -0.53 -0.52
CA ALA A 216 23.29 -1.80 0.06
C ALA A 216 22.34 -2.57 -0.88
N CYS A 217 21.76 -1.84 -1.85
CA CYS A 217 21.29 -2.41 -3.10
C CYS A 217 22.48 -2.70 -4.03
#